data_AF-A0A951UIT1-F1
#
_entry.id   AF-A0A951UIT1-F1
#
_cell.length_a   1.000
_cell.length_b   1.000
_cell.length_c   1.000
_cell.angle_alpha   90.00
_cell.angle_beta   90.00
_cell.angle_gamma   90.00
#
_symmetry.space_group_name_H-M   'P 1'
#
loop_
_entity.id
_entity.type
_entity.pdbx_description
1 polymer ?
#
loop_
_entity_poly.entity_id
_entity_poly.type
_entity_poly.pdbx_seq_one_letter_code
_entity_poly.pdbx_strand_id
1 'polypeptide(L)'
;MDLVDAIASGDQSSYQLVLPLLSELGGVVAVRSPAVGEDSASASFAGQHLTCLNVRSDSQLLTAIGEVWASGRSESALAYRQRLGISEPPQVAVVVQQLVHPDCAGVMFTRNPVTNADEIVIKAAWGLGEVIVAGLITPDRYRLNRNGQVLEQMPGGRIKPKTIMD
;
A
#
# COMPACT_ATOMS: atom_id res chain seq x y z
N MET A 1 -21.14 -9.58 -12.80
CA MET A 1 -20.39 -8.38 -12.39
C MET A 1 -19.86 -8.70 -11.01
N ASP A 2 -18.55 -8.57 -10.79
CA ASP A 2 -18.03 -8.77 -9.44
C ASP A 2 -18.44 -7.59 -8.54
N LEU A 3 -18.29 -7.75 -7.22
CA LEU A 3 -18.71 -6.73 -6.25
C LEU A 3 -17.97 -5.39 -6.44
N VAL A 4 -16.67 -5.44 -6.74
CA VAL A 4 -15.85 -4.24 -6.93
C VAL A 4 -16.27 -3.52 -8.21
N ASP A 5 -16.50 -4.24 -9.30
CA ASP A 5 -17.03 -3.69 -10.55
C ASP A 5 -18.41 -3.04 -10.34
N ALA A 6 -19.29 -3.67 -9.55
CA ALA A 6 -20.62 -3.13 -9.24
C ALA A 6 -20.52 -1.81 -8.47
N ILE A 7 -19.68 -1.76 -7.44
CA ILE A 7 -19.44 -0.54 -6.66
C ILE A 7 -18.81 0.54 -7.53
N ALA A 8 -17.78 0.21 -8.31
CA ALA A 8 -17.09 1.14 -9.20
C ALA A 8 -17.99 1.69 -10.31
N SER A 9 -19.00 0.91 -10.74
CA SER A 9 -20.01 1.32 -11.72
C SER A 9 -21.17 2.12 -11.10
N GLY A 10 -21.18 2.31 -9.79
CA GLY A 10 -22.21 3.08 -9.09
C GLY A 10 -23.49 2.31 -8.76
N ASP A 11 -23.45 0.97 -8.74
CA ASP A 11 -24.59 0.15 -8.35
C ASP A 11 -24.87 0.28 -6.85
N GLN A 12 -25.84 1.12 -6.49
CA GLN A 12 -26.20 1.39 -5.10
C GLN A 12 -26.69 0.16 -4.34
N SER A 13 -27.23 -0.85 -5.04
CA SER A 13 -27.69 -2.09 -4.39
C SER A 13 -26.55 -2.91 -3.80
N SER A 14 -25.33 -2.68 -4.27
CA SER A 14 -24.11 -3.35 -3.79
C SER A 14 -23.49 -2.69 -2.56
N TYR A 15 -23.80 -1.42 -2.27
CA TYR A 15 -23.10 -0.64 -1.23
C TYR A 15 -23.27 -1.23 0.17
N GLN A 16 -24.48 -1.71 0.47
CA GLN A 16 -24.81 -2.35 1.75
C GLN A 16 -23.90 -3.53 2.13
N LEU A 17 -23.20 -4.13 1.16
CA LEU A 17 -22.26 -5.22 1.39
C LEU A 17 -20.91 -4.76 1.92
N VAL A 18 -20.54 -3.49 1.76
CA VAL A 18 -19.22 -2.95 2.15
C VAL A 18 -19.29 -1.85 3.21
N LEU A 19 -20.41 -1.13 3.33
CA LEU A 19 -20.54 -0.05 4.33
C LEU A 19 -20.33 -0.53 5.79
N PRO A 20 -20.78 -1.74 6.21
CA PRO A 20 -20.51 -2.23 7.56
C PRO A 20 -19.02 -2.39 7.88
N LEU A 21 -18.17 -2.58 6.87
CA LEU A 21 -16.72 -2.77 7.07
C LEU A 21 -16.09 -1.60 7.81
N LEU A 22 -16.58 -0.37 7.62
CA LEU A 22 -15.99 0.79 8.27
C LEU A 22 -16.11 0.68 9.80
N SER A 23 -17.28 0.34 10.32
CA SER A 23 -17.48 0.19 11.77
C SER A 23 -16.86 -1.10 12.30
N GLU A 24 -16.95 -2.21 11.55
CA GLU A 24 -16.34 -3.49 11.89
C GLU A 24 -14.81 -3.42 11.99
N LEU A 25 -14.18 -2.56 11.19
CA LEU A 25 -12.73 -2.32 11.17
C LEU A 25 -12.30 -1.12 12.03
N GLY A 26 -13.12 -0.65 12.96
CA GLY A 26 -12.74 0.36 13.94
C GLY A 26 -12.81 1.82 13.47
N GLY A 27 -13.55 2.10 12.40
CA GLY A 27 -13.96 3.44 11.97
C GLY A 27 -13.00 4.18 11.05
N VAL A 28 -11.75 3.73 10.94
CA VAL A 28 -10.76 4.30 10.01
C VAL A 28 -10.04 3.18 9.29
N VAL A 29 -10.05 3.21 7.96
CA VAL A 29 -9.51 2.14 7.12
C VAL A 29 -8.50 2.64 6.09
N ALA A 30 -7.68 1.72 5.61
CA ALA A 30 -6.91 1.81 4.39
C ALA A 30 -7.54 0.92 3.32
N VAL A 31 -7.65 1.44 2.10
CA VAL A 31 -8.17 0.72 0.93
C VAL A 31 -7.05 0.59 -0.09
N ARG A 32 -6.77 -0.62 -0.54
CA ARG A 32 -5.61 -0.91 -1.41
C ARG A 32 -5.88 -2.05 -2.38
N SER A 33 -5.25 -2.02 -3.55
CA SER A 33 -5.35 -3.10 -4.55
C SER A 33 -4.25 -4.13 -4.31
N PRO A 34 -4.57 -5.41 -4.10
CA PRO A 34 -3.64 -6.49 -4.40
C PRO A 34 -3.61 -6.67 -5.93
N ALA A 35 -2.43 -6.71 -6.53
CA ALA A 35 -2.35 -7.08 -7.94
C ALA A 35 -2.70 -8.56 -8.11
N VAL A 36 -3.71 -8.84 -8.92
CA VAL A 36 -3.91 -10.17 -9.46
C VAL A 36 -2.67 -10.49 -10.31
N GLY A 37 -1.80 -11.36 -9.80
CA GLY A 37 -0.49 -11.68 -10.39
C GLY A 37 0.73 -10.95 -9.79
N GLU A 38 0.56 -10.20 -8.69
CA GLU A 38 1.65 -9.45 -7.99
C GLU A 38 2.80 -10.32 -7.51
N ASP A 39 2.48 -11.58 -7.19
CA ASP A 39 3.40 -12.57 -6.62
C ASP A 39 3.62 -13.75 -7.57
N SER A 40 3.64 -13.48 -8.88
CA SER A 40 4.17 -14.46 -9.84
C SER A 40 5.69 -14.31 -9.93
N ALA A 41 6.41 -15.41 -10.21
CA ALA A 41 7.86 -15.38 -10.41
C ALA A 41 8.31 -14.41 -11.54
N SER A 42 7.37 -13.96 -12.38
CA SER A 42 7.58 -13.20 -13.61
C SER A 42 7.15 -11.73 -13.56
N ALA A 43 6.41 -11.28 -12.53
CA ALA A 43 5.87 -9.92 -12.49
C ALA A 43 5.66 -9.43 -11.06
N SER A 44 6.11 -8.21 -10.77
CA SER A 44 5.80 -7.48 -9.54
C SER A 44 5.23 -6.13 -9.94
N PHE A 45 3.98 -5.86 -9.57
CA PHE A 45 3.30 -4.59 -9.83
C PHE A 45 3.62 -3.53 -8.76
N ALA A 46 4.72 -3.72 -8.02
CA ALA A 46 5.14 -2.82 -6.97
C ALA A 46 5.20 -1.36 -7.46
N GLY A 47 4.51 -0.47 -6.74
CA GLY A 47 4.45 0.96 -7.05
C GLY A 47 3.45 1.37 -8.13
N GLN A 48 2.70 0.44 -8.72
CA GLN A 48 1.72 0.76 -9.77
C GLN A 48 0.29 0.94 -9.23
N HIS A 49 0.02 0.50 -8.01
CA HIS A 49 -1.33 0.46 -7.44
C HIS A 49 -1.55 1.55 -6.41
N LEU A 50 -2.74 2.15 -6.47
CA LEU A 50 -3.15 3.18 -5.53
C LEU A 50 -3.47 2.56 -4.17
N THR A 51 -3.07 3.27 -3.12
CA THR A 51 -3.51 3.03 -1.75
C THR A 51 -4.16 4.31 -1.24
N CYS A 52 -5.39 4.20 -0.73
CA CYS A 52 -6.09 5.30 -0.09
C CYS A 52 -6.03 5.08 1.43
N LEU A 53 -5.29 5.93 2.14
CA LEU A 53 -5.21 5.91 3.60
C LEU A 53 -6.25 6.85 4.22
N ASN A 54 -6.53 6.63 5.51
CA ASN A 54 -7.31 7.55 6.33
C ASN A 54 -8.75 7.75 5.82
N VAL A 55 -9.37 6.66 5.35
CA VAL A 55 -10.77 6.60 4.93
C VAL A 55 -11.64 6.47 6.19
N ARG A 56 -12.56 7.43 6.40
CA ARG A 56 -13.29 7.64 7.66
C ARG A 56 -14.81 7.70 7.51
N SER A 57 -15.34 7.62 6.30
CA SER A 57 -16.78 7.65 6.04
C SER A 57 -17.18 6.69 4.93
N ASP A 58 -18.45 6.30 4.93
CA ASP A 58 -19.08 5.48 3.90
C ASP A 58 -18.84 6.02 2.49
N SER A 59 -19.02 7.34 2.31
CA SER A 59 -18.75 8.01 1.04
C SER A 59 -17.28 7.89 0.62
N GLN A 60 -16.35 8.10 1.55
CA GLN A 60 -14.92 7.95 1.29
C GLN A 60 -14.56 6.51 0.97
N LEU A 61 -15.20 5.52 1.61
CA LEU A 61 -14.96 4.11 1.35
C LEU A 61 -15.37 3.74 -0.09
N LEU A 62 -16.57 4.15 -0.52
CA LEU A 62 -17.03 3.89 -1.88
C LEU A 62 -16.15 4.59 -2.92
N THR A 63 -15.77 5.86 -2.67
CA THR A 63 -14.82 6.58 -3.52
C THR A 63 -13.47 5.87 -3.60
N ALA A 64 -12.90 5.47 -2.47
CA ALA A 64 -11.60 4.81 -2.42
C ALA A 64 -11.62 3.45 -3.15
N ILE A 65 -12.70 2.68 -3.04
CA ILE A 65 -12.88 1.43 -3.81
C ILE A 65 -12.83 1.73 -5.32
N GLY A 66 -13.56 2.76 -5.78
CA GLY A 66 -13.57 3.19 -7.17
C GLY A 66 -12.20 3.66 -7.67
N GLU A 67 -11.49 4.47 -6.88
CA GLU A 67 -10.15 4.97 -7.21
C GLU A 67 -9.13 3.82 -7.32
N VAL A 68 -9.16 2.89 -6.35
CA VAL A 68 -8.30 1.70 -6.37
C VAL A 68 -8.60 0.83 -7.59
N TRP A 69 -9.88 0.60 -7.90
CA TRP A 69 -10.31 -0.13 -9.10
C TRP A 69 -9.85 0.55 -10.40
N ALA A 70 -9.94 1.87 -10.47
CA ALA A 70 -9.50 2.66 -11.63
C ALA A 70 -7.97 2.63 -11.78
N SER A 71 -7.21 2.58 -10.68
CA SER A 71 -5.75 2.55 -10.72
C SER A 71 -5.19 1.35 -11.48
N GLY A 72 -5.82 0.17 -11.36
CA GLY A 72 -5.44 -1.03 -12.13
C GLY A 72 -5.75 -0.94 -13.63
N ARG A 73 -6.49 0.09 -14.05
CA ARG A 73 -6.82 0.44 -15.45
C ARG A 73 -6.14 1.73 -15.91
N SER A 74 -5.21 2.26 -15.12
CA SER A 74 -4.40 3.42 -15.51
C SER A 74 -3.53 3.09 -16.73
N GLU A 75 -3.12 4.12 -17.47
CA GLU A 75 -2.23 3.96 -18.63
C GLU A 75 -0.93 3.23 -18.27
N SER A 76 -0.35 3.53 -17.10
CA SER A 76 0.86 2.86 -16.61
C SER A 76 0.63 1.37 -16.31
N ALA A 77 -0.51 1.02 -15.69
CA ALA A 77 -0.88 -0.36 -15.41
C ALA A 77 -1.12 -1.15 -16.71
N LEU A 78 -1.84 -0.57 -17.67
CA LEU A 78 -2.11 -1.20 -18.97
C LEU A 78 -0.82 -1.38 -19.79
N ALA A 79 0.04 -0.37 -19.84
CA ALA A 79 1.32 -0.46 -20.55
C ALA A 79 2.24 -1.54 -19.94
N TYR A 80 2.25 -1.68 -18.61
CA TYR A 80 3.01 -2.73 -17.94
C TYR A 80 2.46 -4.14 -18.27
N ARG A 81 1.13 -4.32 -18.26
CA ARG A 81 0.50 -5.58 -18.68
C ARG A 81 0.83 -5.95 -20.12
N GLN A 82 0.80 -4.97 -21.03
CA GLN A 82 1.16 -5.16 -22.43
C GLN A 82 2.62 -5.63 -22.58
N ARG A 83 3.56 -5.05 -21.81
CA ARG A 83 4.97 -5.49 -21.79
C ARG A 83 5.13 -6.92 -21.30
N LEU A 84 4.27 -7.37 -20.39
CA LEU A 84 4.24 -8.75 -19.89
C LEU A 84 3.48 -9.71 -20.81
N GLY A 85 2.91 -9.23 -21.92
CA GLY A 85 2.10 -10.05 -22.83
C GLY A 85 0.76 -10.48 -22.25
N ILE A 86 0.28 -9.81 -21.19
CA ILE A 86 -1.00 -10.12 -20.54
C ILE A 86 -2.11 -9.43 -21.33
N SER A 87 -3.03 -10.21 -21.89
CA SER A 87 -4.07 -9.73 -22.81
C SER A 87 -5.48 -9.73 -22.19
N GLU A 88 -5.63 -10.42 -21.07
CA GLU A 88 -6.87 -10.48 -20.32
C GLU A 88 -7.24 -9.09 -19.76
N PRO A 89 -8.53 -8.79 -19.56
CA PRO A 89 -8.94 -7.59 -18.85
C PRO A 89 -8.31 -7.52 -17.45
N PRO A 90 -7.92 -6.32 -16.97
CA PRO A 90 -7.41 -6.17 -15.62
C PRO A 90 -8.51 -6.54 -14.60
N GLN A 91 -8.20 -7.50 -13.73
CA GLN A 91 -8.99 -7.81 -12.57
C GLN A 91 -8.36 -7.12 -11.36
N VAL A 92 -9.15 -6.33 -10.64
CA VAL A 92 -8.69 -5.57 -9.49
C VAL A 92 -9.48 -6.04 -8.28
N ALA A 93 -8.81 -6.77 -7.40
CA ALA A 93 -9.34 -7.00 -6.06
C ALA A 93 -9.12 -5.73 -5.21
N VAL A 94 -9.87 -5.61 -4.11
CA VAL A 94 -9.72 -4.50 -3.16
C VAL A 94 -9.65 -5.07 -1.75
N VAL A 95 -8.62 -4.65 -1.02
CA VAL A 95 -8.42 -4.96 0.39
C VAL A 95 -8.81 -3.73 1.19
N VAL A 96 -9.75 -3.91 2.11
CA VAL A 96 -10.10 -2.91 3.14
C VAL A 96 -9.53 -3.41 4.45
N GLN A 97 -8.68 -2.58 5.08
CA GLN A 97 -7.98 -2.93 6.31
C GLN A 97 -8.14 -1.82 7.34
N GLN A 98 -8.31 -2.17 8.61
CA GLN A 98 -8.18 -1.20 9.70
C GLN A 98 -6.88 -0.41 9.57
N LEU A 99 -6.97 0.92 9.68
CA LEU A 99 -5.79 1.77 9.69
C LEU A 99 -5.15 1.74 11.08
N VAL A 100 -3.90 1.31 11.15
CA VAL A 100 -3.08 1.44 12.36
C VAL A 100 -2.58 2.89 12.44
N HIS A 101 -2.56 3.45 13.65
CA HIS A 101 -1.95 4.74 13.96
C HIS A 101 -0.57 4.53 14.61
N PRO A 102 0.49 4.32 13.83
CA PRO A 102 1.81 4.03 14.37
C PRO A 102 2.53 5.30 14.85
N ASP A 103 3.30 5.17 15.92
CA ASP A 103 4.38 6.12 16.21
C ASP A 103 5.45 6.05 15.12
N CYS A 104 5.85 4.83 14.72
CA CYS A 104 6.78 4.59 13.63
C CYS A 104 6.36 3.41 12.75
N ALA A 105 6.71 3.48 11.47
CA ALA A 105 6.48 2.43 10.49
C ALA A 105 7.71 2.22 9.63
N GLY A 106 7.77 1.09 8.91
CA GLY A 106 8.95 0.71 8.18
C GLY A 106 8.76 -0.41 7.18
N VAL A 107 9.82 -0.67 6.42
CA VAL A 107 9.96 -1.81 5.52
C VAL A 107 11.13 -2.66 6.02
N MET A 108 10.95 -3.98 6.04
CA MET A 108 11.99 -4.93 6.40
C MET A 108 12.27 -5.87 5.24
N PHE A 109 13.54 -6.06 4.93
CA PHE A 109 14.03 -7.12 4.06
C PHE A 109 14.73 -8.17 4.91
N THR A 110 14.34 -9.43 4.74
CA THR A 110 14.95 -10.54 5.48
C THR A 110 16.31 -10.96 4.91
N ARG A 111 16.71 -10.46 3.74
CA ARG A 111 18.08 -10.53 3.22
C ARG A 111 18.47 -9.14 2.75
N ASN A 112 19.76 -8.84 2.72
CA ASN A 112 20.22 -7.53 2.26
C ASN A 112 19.86 -7.37 0.77
N PRO A 113 18.96 -6.44 0.40
CA PRO A 113 18.47 -6.35 -0.98
C PRO A 113 19.50 -5.80 -1.96
N VAL A 114 20.64 -5.28 -1.46
CA VAL A 114 21.72 -4.71 -2.28
C VAL A 114 22.87 -5.70 -2.43
N THR A 115 23.33 -6.29 -1.32
CA THR A 115 24.51 -7.18 -1.31
C THR A 115 24.16 -8.65 -1.32
N ASN A 116 22.88 -8.99 -1.14
CA ASN A 116 22.40 -10.35 -0.96
C ASN A 116 22.96 -11.07 0.27
N ALA A 117 23.63 -10.36 1.20
CA ALA A 117 24.13 -10.92 2.45
C ALA A 117 22.99 -11.44 3.36
N ASP A 118 23.34 -12.39 4.23
CA ASP A 118 22.42 -12.98 5.22
C ASP A 118 22.17 -12.04 6.42
N GLU A 119 21.63 -10.86 6.11
CA GLU A 119 21.38 -9.77 7.05
C GLU A 119 19.95 -9.28 6.89
N ILE A 120 19.34 -8.86 7.99
CA ILE A 120 18.05 -8.17 7.99
C ILE A 120 18.32 -6.68 7.77
N VAL A 121 17.60 -6.06 6.85
CA VAL A 121 17.66 -4.61 6.60
C VAL A 121 16.31 -3.99 6.92
N ILE A 122 16.28 -3.07 7.88
CA ILE A 122 15.09 -2.32 8.28
C ILE A 122 15.25 -0.88 7.82
N LYS A 123 14.22 -0.32 7.20
CA LYS A 123 14.06 1.10 6.95
C LYS A 123 12.86 1.59 7.74
N ALA A 124 13.01 2.62 8.58
CA ALA A 124 11.95 3.10 9.45
C ALA A 124 11.85 4.63 9.49
N ALA A 125 10.66 5.14 9.78
CA ALA A 125 10.39 6.56 9.97
C ALA A 125 9.19 6.77 10.90
N TRP A 126 9.05 7.98 11.43
CA TRP A 126 7.91 8.38 12.24
C TRP A 126 6.63 8.49 11.40
N GLY A 127 5.50 8.11 12.01
CA GLY A 127 4.18 8.13 11.39
C GLY A 127 3.96 6.97 10.41
N LEU A 128 3.05 7.20 9.45
CA LEU A 128 2.61 6.19 8.49
C LEU A 128 3.74 5.78 7.53
N GLY A 129 3.83 4.49 7.23
CA GLY A 129 4.90 3.93 6.40
C GLY A 129 4.87 4.36 4.93
N GLU A 130 3.78 4.99 4.48
CA GLU A 130 3.62 5.46 3.10
C GLU A 130 4.75 6.40 2.66
N VAL A 131 5.24 7.27 3.55
CA VAL A 131 6.33 8.21 3.22
C VAL A 131 7.64 7.50 2.85
N ILE A 132 7.86 6.30 3.38
CA ILE A 132 9.03 5.45 3.09
C ILE A 132 8.83 4.79 1.74
N VAL A 133 7.66 4.18 1.50
CA VAL A 133 7.35 3.44 0.28
C VAL A 133 7.28 4.38 -0.92
N ALA A 134 6.75 5.59 -0.74
CA ALA A 134 6.70 6.63 -1.76
C ALA A 134 8.04 7.36 -1.98
N GLY A 135 9.09 7.02 -1.22
CA GLY A 135 10.42 7.62 -1.36
C GLY A 135 10.47 9.12 -1.04
N LEU A 136 9.50 9.63 -0.29
CA LEU A 136 9.39 11.06 0.03
C LEU A 136 10.46 11.53 1.03
N ILE A 137 11.11 10.58 1.70
CA ILE A 137 12.06 10.84 2.78
C ILE A 137 13.26 9.92 2.68
N THR A 138 14.35 10.30 3.35
CA THR A 138 15.42 9.36 3.69
C THR A 138 15.11 8.77 5.06
N PRO A 139 14.68 7.49 5.16
CA PRO A 139 14.36 6.87 6.44
C PRO A 139 15.63 6.52 7.23
N ASP A 140 15.47 6.25 8.53
CA ASP A 140 16.51 5.57 9.30
C ASP A 140 16.72 4.18 8.70
N ARG A 141 17.98 3.72 8.69
CA ARG A 141 18.36 2.40 8.20
C ARG A 141 19.11 1.62 9.28
N TYR A 142 18.71 0.38 9.46
CA TYR A 142 19.35 -0.57 10.36
C TYR A 142 19.75 -1.82 9.58
N ARG A 143 20.95 -2.34 9.84
CA ARG A 143 21.35 -3.70 9.45
C ARG A 143 21.50 -4.53 10.69
N LEU A 144 20.91 -5.71 10.67
CA LEU A 144 20.96 -6.67 11.77
C LEU A 144 21.43 -8.02 11.23
N ASN A 145 22.11 -8.80 12.07
CA ASN A 145 22.29 -10.22 11.78
C ASN A 145 21.01 -11.02 12.10
N ARG A 146 21.03 -12.33 11.80
CA ARG A 146 19.90 -13.24 12.07
C ARG A 146 19.46 -13.34 13.53
N ASN A 147 20.35 -13.03 14.46
CA ASN A 147 20.08 -13.05 15.89
C ASN A 147 19.50 -11.71 16.40
N GLY A 148 19.25 -10.75 15.49
CA GLY A 148 18.74 -9.42 15.84
C GLY A 148 19.79 -8.48 16.43
N GLN A 149 21.09 -8.80 16.33
CA GLN A 149 22.14 -7.88 16.73
C GLN A 149 22.33 -6.81 15.67
N VAL A 150 22.34 -5.54 16.07
CA VAL A 150 22.57 -4.40 15.18
C VAL A 150 24.03 -4.41 14.73
N LEU A 151 24.24 -4.51 13.42
CA LEU A 151 25.53 -4.43 12.76
C LEU A 151 25.85 -2.99 12.34
N GLU A 152 24.83 -2.23 11.94
CA GLU A 152 24.94 -0.85 11.47
C GLU A 152 23.64 -0.10 11.76
N GLN A 153 23.77 1.17 12.12
CA GLN A 153 22.67 2.13 12.20
C GLN A 153 23.06 3.39 11.46
N MET A 154 22.21 3.83 10.53
CA MET A 154 22.37 5.07 9.78
C MET A 154 21.09 5.90 9.93
N PRO A 155 21.14 7.02 10.67
CA PRO A 155 20.01 7.93 10.78
C PRO A 155 19.61 8.52 9.43
N GLY A 156 18.31 8.67 9.23
CA GLY A 156 17.72 9.27 8.05
C GLY A 156 17.75 10.81 8.07
N GLY A 157 17.29 11.39 6.96
CA GLY A 157 17.05 12.83 6.86
C GLY A 157 15.80 13.19 7.66
N ARG A 158 15.94 14.06 8.65
CA ARG A 158 14.79 14.54 9.43
C ARG A 158 13.88 15.37 8.53
N ILE A 159 12.61 14.97 8.38
CA ILE A 159 11.58 15.91 7.94
C ILE A 159 11.46 16.94 9.08
N LYS A 160 11.72 18.22 8.80
CA LYS A 160 11.33 19.26 9.74
C LYS A 160 9.81 19.18 9.89
N PRO A 161 9.25 19.02 11.09
CA PRO A 161 7.81 19.07 11.26
C PRO A 161 7.32 20.38 10.62
N LYS A 162 6.46 20.29 9.61
CA LYS A 162 5.63 21.44 9.27
C LYS A 162 4.84 21.72 10.53
N THR A 163 5.02 22.90 11.09
CA THR A 163 4.09 23.46 12.09
C THR A 163 2.69 23.32 11.50
N ILE A 164 1.93 22.34 11.98
CA ILE A 164 0.49 22.34 11.81
C ILE A 164 0.04 23.42 12.78
N MET A 165 -0.11 24.65 12.26
CA MET A 165 -0.78 25.71 12.99
C MET A 165 -2.26 25.33 13.12
N ASP A 166 -2.76 25.60 14.32
CA ASP A 166 -4.12 25.47 14.83
C ASP A 166 -5.25 25.77 13.83
#